data_AF-A0A0D6AUP9-F1
#
_entry.id   AF-A0A0D6AUP9-F1
#
_cell.length_a   1.000
_cell.length_b   1.000
_cell.length_c   1.000
_cell.angle_alpha   90.00
_cell.angle_beta   90.00
_cell.angle_gamma   90.00
#
_symmetry.space_group_name_H-M   'P 1'
#
loop_
_entity.id
_entity.type
_entity.pdbx_description
1 polymer ?
#
loop_
_entity_poly.entity_id
_entity_poly.type
_entity_poly.pdbx_seq_one_letter_code
_entity_poly.pdbx_strand_id
1 'polypeptide(L)'
;MLAGLPAIPGIWFGAFAFSPQWAALFLGFGAGAILQVIIELGIYLFKTTQKSKQSQFSPLNLAGFTLGIVIMYSTAILVKF
;
A
#
# COMPACT_ATOMS: atom_id res chain seq x y z
N MET A 1 17.80 7.62 0.61
CA MET A 1 16.56 8.15 1.23
C MET A 1 15.78 8.95 0.18
N LEU A 2 15.11 8.25 -0.75
CA LEU A 2 14.35 8.86 -1.86
C LEU A 2 12.96 8.20 -2.04
N ALA A 3 12.66 7.14 -1.28
CA ALA A 3 11.38 6.43 -1.35
C ALA A 3 10.18 7.30 -0.93
N GLY A 4 10.42 8.39 -0.18
CA GLY A 4 9.40 9.37 0.21
C GLY A 4 9.20 10.52 -0.77
N LEU A 5 10.01 10.61 -1.84
CA LEU A 5 9.89 11.68 -2.84
C LEU A 5 8.49 11.79 -3.46
N PRO A 6 7.76 10.68 -3.76
CA PRO A 6 6.37 10.77 -4.21
C PRO A 6 5.36 11.01 -3.08
N ALA A 7 5.70 10.73 -1.81
CA ALA A 7 4.77 10.89 -0.69
C ALA A 7 4.54 12.37 -0.32
N ILE A 8 5.57 13.20 -0.46
CA ILE A 8 5.52 14.64 -0.14
C ILE A 8 4.48 15.39 -1.00
N PRO A 9 4.50 15.33 -2.35
CA PRO A 9 3.46 15.95 -3.15
C PRO A 9 2.08 15.31 -2.90
N GLY A 10 2.01 14.00 -2.66
CA GLY A 10 0.76 13.32 -2.34
C GLY A 10 0.06 13.86 -1.08
N ILE A 11 0.82 14.16 -0.02
CA ILE A 11 0.29 14.77 1.20
C ILE A 11 -0.17 16.21 0.95
N TRP A 12 0.57 16.99 0.16
CA TRP A 12 0.16 18.35 -0.20
C TRP A 12 -1.15 18.37 -0.99
N PHE A 13 -1.27 17.55 -2.03
CA PHE A 13 -2.50 17.45 -2.82
C PHE A 13 -3.66 16.86 -2.01
N GLY A 14 -3.39 15.91 -1.11
CA GLY A 14 -4.38 15.36 -0.17
C GLY A 14 -4.87 16.39 0.86
N ALA A 15 -4.02 17.31 1.32
CA ALA A 15 -4.40 18.36 2.27
C ALA A 15 -5.29 19.46 1.66
N PHE A 16 -5.21 19.70 0.33
CA PHE A 16 -6.10 20.62 -0.39
C PHE A 16 -7.47 20.02 -0.76
N ALA A 17 -7.73 18.76 -0.41
CA ALA A 17 -8.99 18.04 -0.69
C ALA A 17 -10.18 18.46 0.21
N PHE A 18 -10.22 19.70 0.70
CA PHE A 18 -11.30 20.21 1.54
C PHE A 18 -12.61 20.49 0.76
N SER A 19 -12.55 20.49 -0.57
CA SER A 19 -13.73 20.64 -1.45
C SER A 19 -14.06 19.31 -2.15
N PRO A 20 -15.35 18.88 -2.17
CA PRO A 20 -15.76 17.55 -2.64
C PRO A 20 -15.28 17.21 -4.06
N GLN A 21 -15.26 18.20 -4.96
CA GLN A 21 -14.87 18.05 -6.35
C GLN A 21 -13.37 17.78 -6.54
N TRP A 22 -12.50 18.45 -5.76
CA TRP A 22 -11.05 18.26 -5.85
C TRP A 22 -10.63 16.95 -5.15
N ALA A 23 -11.30 16.60 -4.06
CA ALA A 23 -11.11 15.32 -3.38
C ALA A 23 -11.36 14.13 -4.31
N ALA A 24 -12.46 14.15 -5.06
CA ALA A 24 -12.80 13.08 -6.00
C ALA A 24 -11.75 12.92 -7.12
N LEU A 25 -11.21 14.02 -7.64
CA LEU A 25 -10.15 14.00 -8.65
C LEU A 25 -8.85 13.38 -8.10
N PHE A 26 -8.37 13.84 -6.95
CA PHE A 26 -7.15 13.29 -6.35
C PHE A 26 -7.31 11.84 -5.91
N LEU A 27 -8.50 11.46 -5.41
CA LEU A 27 -8.84 10.09 -5.11
C LEU A 27 -8.81 9.22 -6.38
N GLY A 28 -9.35 9.72 -7.49
CA GLY A 28 -9.31 9.04 -8.79
C GLY A 28 -7.89 8.83 -9.30
N PHE A 29 -7.04 9.86 -9.24
CA PHE A 29 -5.62 9.74 -9.61
C PHE A 29 -4.87 8.75 -8.70
N GLY A 30 -5.09 8.82 -7.38
CA GLY A 30 -4.49 7.90 -6.42
C GLY A 30 -4.94 6.46 -6.65
N ALA A 31 -6.25 6.24 -6.83
CA ALA A 31 -6.82 4.93 -7.12
C ALA A 31 -6.28 4.35 -8.44
N GLY A 32 -6.17 5.18 -9.49
CA GLY A 32 -5.58 4.78 -10.78
C GLY A 32 -4.11 4.37 -10.65
N ALA A 33 -3.31 5.14 -9.92
CA ALA A 33 -1.91 4.82 -9.66
C ALA A 33 -1.76 3.50 -8.86
N ILE A 34 -2.58 3.30 -7.83
CA ILE A 34 -2.59 2.04 -7.05
C ILE A 34 -2.98 0.86 -7.96
N LEU A 35 -4.01 1.02 -8.80
CA LEU A 35 -4.47 -0.02 -9.71
C LEU A 35 -3.36 -0.43 -10.70
N GLN A 36 -2.65 0.54 -11.27
CA GLN A 36 -1.50 0.28 -12.15
C GLN A 36 -0.42 -0.54 -11.44
N VAL A 37 -0.07 -0.17 -10.21
CA VAL A 37 0.94 -0.89 -9.42
C VAL A 37 0.48 -2.30 -9.09
N ILE A 38 -0.79 -2.51 -8.72
CA ILE A 38 -1.34 -3.84 -8.43
C ILE A 38 -1.25 -4.74 -9.67
N ILE A 39 -1.57 -4.23 -10.86
CA ILE A 39 -1.50 -4.99 -12.11
C ILE A 39 -0.03 -5.34 -12.44
N GLU A 40 0.87 -4.36 -12.41
CA GLU A 40 2.29 -4.54 -12.71
C GLU A 40 2.94 -5.55 -11.73
N LEU A 41 2.70 -5.37 -10.43
CA LEU A 41 3.21 -6.26 -9.40
C LEU A 41 2.57 -7.66 -9.48
N GLY A 42 1.27 -7.76 -9.78
CA GLY A 42 0.59 -9.04 -9.97
C GLY A 42 1.20 -9.85 -11.12
N ILE A 43 1.44 -9.21 -12.26
CA ILE A 43 2.11 -9.82 -13.42
C ILE A 43 3.55 -10.20 -13.06
N TYR A 44 4.30 -9.32 -12.40
CA TYR A 44 5.68 -9.56 -11.97
C TYR A 44 5.77 -10.75 -11.01
N LEU A 45 4.88 -10.80 -10.02
CA LEU A 45 4.81 -11.89 -9.04
C LEU A 45 4.46 -13.20 -9.74
N PHE A 46 3.40 -13.24 -10.55
CA PHE A 46 2.99 -14.45 -11.28
C PHE A 46 4.13 -15.01 -12.16
N LYS A 47 4.84 -14.13 -12.88
CA LYS A 47 5.98 -14.49 -13.73
C LYS A 47 7.19 -14.96 -12.91
N THR A 48 7.38 -14.42 -11.72
CA THR A 48 8.45 -14.81 -10.78
C THR A 48 8.15 -16.15 -10.11
N THR A 49 6.89 -16.39 -9.69
CA THR A 49 6.42 -17.67 -9.14
C THR A 49 6.58 -18.80 -10.14
N GLN A 50 6.32 -18.54 -11.42
CA GLN A 50 6.44 -19.56 -12.46
C GLN A 50 7.90 -19.96 -12.73
N LYS A 51 8.86 -19.04 -12.52
CA LYS A 51 10.31 -19.32 -12.62
C LYS A 51 10.91 -19.87 -11.33
N SER A 52 10.36 -19.50 -10.18
CA SER A 52 10.82 -19.90 -8.87
C SER A 52 9.87 -20.93 -8.28
N LYS A 53 10.23 -22.21 -8.41
CA LYS A 53 9.64 -23.33 -7.65
C LYS A 53 9.88 -23.20 -6.12
N GLN A 54 10.19 -22.01 -5.60
CA GLN A 54 10.31 -21.75 -4.17
C GLN A 54 9.05 -21.07 -3.66
N SER A 55 8.35 -21.81 -2.82
CA SER A 55 7.22 -21.42 -2.00
C SER A 55 7.26 -19.94 -1.58
N GLN A 56 6.48 -19.10 -2.24
CA GLN A 56 6.20 -17.72 -1.78
C GLN A 56 5.52 -17.71 -0.40
N PHE A 57 4.97 -18.85 0.02
CA PHE A 57 4.55 -19.13 1.38
C PHE A 57 5.75 -19.60 2.19
N SER A 58 6.72 -18.71 2.42
CA SER A 58 7.62 -18.92 3.54
C SER A 58 6.83 -18.60 4.81
N PRO A 59 6.74 -19.52 5.78
CA PRO A 59 6.02 -19.28 7.03
C PRO A 59 6.50 -18.02 7.76
N LEU A 60 7.73 -17.57 7.47
CA LEU A 60 8.31 -16.33 7.99
C LEU A 60 7.64 -15.06 7.45
N ASN A 61 7.26 -15.02 6.17
CA ASN A 61 6.54 -13.88 5.59
C ASN A 61 5.12 -13.79 6.15
N LEU A 62 4.47 -14.93 6.34
CA LEU A 62 3.14 -15.00 6.95
C LEU A 62 3.19 -14.54 8.41
N ALA A 63 4.19 -15.01 9.18
CA ALA A 63 4.39 -14.58 10.55
C ALA A 63 4.60 -13.07 10.65
N GLY A 64 5.47 -12.49 9.80
CA GLY A 64 5.70 -11.04 9.76
C GLY A 64 4.46 -10.24 9.39
N PHE A 65 3.65 -10.73 8.43
CA PHE A 65 2.38 -10.11 8.07
C PHE A 65 1.37 -10.13 9.22
N THR A 66 1.20 -11.28 9.89
CA THR A 66 0.32 -11.40 11.06
C THR A 66 0.78 -10.49 12.20
N LEU A 67 2.10 -10.44 12.47
CA LEU A 67 2.67 -9.55 13.48
C LEU A 67 2.41 -8.07 13.17
N GLY A 68 2.54 -7.67 11.91
CA GLY A 68 2.22 -6.32 11.45
C GLY A 68 0.75 -5.95 11.69
N ILE A 69 -0.19 -6.84 11.36
CA ILE A 69 -1.63 -6.64 11.63
C ILE A 69 -1.88 -6.48 13.13
N VAL A 70 -1.29 -7.35 13.95
CA VAL A 70 -1.45 -7.30 15.42
C VAL A 70 -0.94 -5.98 15.99
N ILE A 71 0.22 -5.49 15.54
CA ILE A 71 0.78 -4.21 15.97
C ILE A 71 -0.14 -3.04 15.54
N MET A 72 -0.62 -3.05 14.30
CA MET A 72 -1.52 -2.01 13.78
C MET A 72 -2.82 -1.92 14.59
N TYR A 73 -3.45 -3.07 14.86
CA TYR A 73 -4.69 -3.12 15.65
C TYR A 73 -4.47 -2.76 17.11
N SER A 74 -3.38 -3.24 17.72
CA SER A 74 -3.03 -2.90 19.10
C SER A 74 -2.85 -1.40 19.26
N THR A 75 -2.15 -0.77 18.32
CA THR A 75 -1.96 0.69 18.32
C THR A 75 -3.28 1.43 18.10
N ALA A 76 -4.15 0.95 17.20
CA ALA A 76 -5.46 1.57 16.98
C ALA A 76 -6.38 1.50 18.21
N ILE A 77 -6.32 0.42 18.99
CA ILE A 77 -7.04 0.29 20.26
C ILE A 77 -6.45 1.24 21.31
N LEU A 78 -5.12 1.34 21.39
CA LEU A 78 -4.42 2.18 22.36
C LEU A 78 -4.62 3.68 22.11
N VAL A 79 -4.80 4.09 20.85
CA VAL A 79 -5.14 5.47 20.46
C VAL A 79 -6.63 5.79 20.65
N LYS A 80 -7.50 4.77 20.62
CA LYS A 80 -8.94 4.93 20.90
C LYS A 80 -9.29 4.94 22.40
N PHE A 81 -8.31 4.75 23.29
CA PHE A 81 -8.43 4.85 24.75
C PHE A 81 -7.71 6.10 25.26
#